data_AF-A0A661XE57-F1
#
_entry.id   AF-A0A661XE57-F1
#
_cell.length_a   1.000
_cell.length_b   1.000
_cell.length_c   1.000
_cell.angle_alpha   90.00
_cell.angle_beta   90.00
_cell.angle_gamma   90.00
#
_symmetry.space_group_name_H-M   'P 1'
#
loop_
_entity.id
_entity.type
_entity.pdbx_description
1 polymer ?
#
loop_
_entity_poly.entity_id
_entity_poly.type
_entity_poly.pdbx_seq_one_letter_code
_entity_poly.pdbx_strand_id
1 'polypeptide(L)'
;GVDVKVMMEKSPVGADSENWDVKTKLMHYGIPVKWANPEYFLTHAKFMVIDGKEAMVLTGNFTHSFMHKNREFGIIVKDAAKVEAIKEIFEKDWNRETLTENSNPEIVLSPIDGREKIINLLNSATSTIDIWQQSVQDDEVIETLKAKIAEGVTVRIIIPSLYRASGNSTAVGELGTNSIRSLLDPYIHAKLVIIDKKSTYIGSNNFTATSLDQNRELGVITDDPEILNTLNMLFEIEWEQTIDPYDS
;
A
#
# COMPACT_ATOMS: atom_id res chain seq x y z
N GLY A 1 -1.07 -32.93 -2.45
CA GLY A 1 -1.29 -31.65 -1.75
C GLY A 1 -1.10 -30.52 -2.74
N VAL A 2 -1.45 -29.29 -2.35
CA VAL A 2 -1.10 -28.07 -3.10
C VAL A 2 0.37 -27.71 -2.84
N ASP A 3 1.04 -27.10 -3.81
CA ASP A 3 2.39 -26.54 -3.64
C ASP A 3 2.28 -25.14 -3.01
N VAL A 4 3.02 -24.91 -1.93
CA VAL A 4 2.93 -23.67 -1.14
C VAL A 4 4.34 -23.20 -0.82
N LYS A 5 4.66 -21.96 -1.21
CA LYS A 5 5.90 -21.26 -0.84
C LYS A 5 5.55 -20.03 -0.03
N VAL A 6 6.23 -19.82 1.10
CA VAL A 6 5.99 -18.65 1.95
C VAL A 6 7.27 -17.85 2.14
N MET A 7 7.25 -16.58 1.73
CA MET A 7 8.32 -15.64 2.03
C MET A 7 7.89 -14.71 3.17
N MET A 8 8.78 -14.46 4.11
CA MET A 8 8.48 -13.64 5.29
C MET A 8 9.62 -12.67 5.59
N GLU A 9 9.27 -11.48 6.05
CA GLU A 9 10.23 -10.54 6.64
C GLU A 9 10.83 -11.15 7.92
N LYS A 10 12.15 -11.07 8.07
CA LYS A 10 12.88 -11.63 9.21
C LYS A 10 12.69 -10.80 10.48
N SER A 11 12.66 -9.48 10.34
CA SER A 11 12.63 -8.55 11.45
C SER A 11 11.57 -7.48 11.24
N PRO A 12 10.27 -7.85 11.25
CA PRO A 12 9.20 -6.88 11.11
C PRO A 12 9.16 -5.96 12.33
N VAL A 13 8.93 -4.67 12.09
CA VAL A 13 8.80 -3.68 13.16
C VAL A 13 7.74 -4.13 14.18
N GLY A 14 8.17 -4.38 15.42
CA GLY A 14 7.28 -4.71 16.53
C GLY A 14 6.85 -6.18 16.65
N ALA A 15 7.37 -7.11 15.83
CA ALA A 15 6.96 -8.53 15.87
C ALA A 15 8.13 -9.52 15.64
N ASP A 16 9.33 -9.19 16.10
CA ASP A 16 10.56 -9.94 15.79
C ASP A 16 10.51 -11.43 16.15
N SER A 17 9.80 -11.86 17.21
CA SER A 17 9.71 -13.27 17.60
C SER A 17 8.58 -14.03 16.89
N GLU A 18 7.48 -13.37 16.54
CA GLU A 18 6.28 -14.02 16.01
C GLU A 18 6.54 -14.68 14.65
N ASN A 19 7.31 -14.02 13.78
CA ASN A 19 7.65 -14.58 12.47
C ASN A 19 8.53 -15.83 12.57
N TRP A 20 9.36 -15.96 13.61
CA TRP A 20 10.14 -17.19 13.83
C TRP A 20 9.25 -18.36 14.24
N ASP A 21 8.26 -18.12 15.10
CA ASP A 21 7.31 -19.14 15.52
C ASP A 21 6.44 -19.61 14.34
N VAL A 22 5.93 -18.66 13.54
CA VAL A 22 5.16 -18.96 12.32
C VAL A 22 5.99 -19.75 11.32
N LYS A 23 7.24 -19.32 11.06
CA LYS A 23 8.15 -20.05 10.18
C LYS A 23 8.37 -21.48 10.67
N THR A 24 8.68 -21.66 11.95
CA THR A 24 8.91 -22.97 12.56
C THR A 24 7.69 -23.88 12.39
N LYS A 25 6.49 -23.34 12.65
CA LYS A 25 5.22 -24.06 12.50
C LYS A 25 4.96 -24.46 11.04
N LEU A 26 5.14 -23.57 10.08
CA LEU A 26 4.96 -23.87 8.65
C LEU A 26 5.93 -24.95 8.16
N MET A 27 7.21 -24.83 8.54
CA MET A 27 8.24 -25.82 8.19
C MET A 27 7.96 -27.19 8.82
N HIS A 28 7.40 -27.24 10.03
CA HIS A 28 6.97 -28.50 10.66
C HIS A 28 5.91 -29.24 9.82
N TYR A 29 5.03 -28.51 9.12
CA TYR A 29 4.04 -29.08 8.20
C TYR A 29 4.57 -29.29 6.77
N GLY A 30 5.88 -29.15 6.54
CA GLY A 30 6.50 -29.37 5.23
C GLY A 30 6.32 -28.23 4.23
N ILE A 31 5.85 -27.05 4.67
CA ILE A 31 5.72 -25.87 3.83
C ILE A 31 7.09 -25.17 3.77
N PRO A 32 7.73 -25.03 2.59
CA PRO A 32 8.96 -24.29 2.46
C PRO A 32 8.76 -22.81 2.79
N VAL A 33 9.58 -22.30 3.71
CA VAL A 33 9.59 -20.89 4.10
C VAL A 33 10.99 -20.30 3.93
N LYS A 34 11.08 -19.15 3.26
CA LYS A 34 12.33 -18.37 3.16
C LYS A 34 12.17 -17.03 3.87
N TRP A 35 13.26 -16.60 4.51
CA TRP A 35 13.39 -15.19 4.86
C TRP A 35 13.53 -14.39 3.57
N ALA A 36 12.88 -13.24 3.56
CA ALA A 36 12.88 -12.32 2.43
C ALA A 36 14.30 -11.88 2.05
N ASN A 37 14.44 -11.31 0.85
CA ASN A 37 15.73 -10.91 0.31
C ASN A 37 16.35 -9.82 1.21
N PRO A 38 17.51 -10.07 1.86
CA PRO A 38 18.15 -9.11 2.76
C PRO A 38 18.77 -7.90 2.03
N GLU A 39 18.73 -7.86 0.71
CA GLU A 39 19.13 -6.71 -0.10
C GLU A 39 18.20 -5.50 0.12
N TYR A 40 16.92 -5.74 0.42
CA TYR A 40 15.96 -4.69 0.70
C TYR A 40 16.03 -4.25 2.16
N PHE A 41 15.78 -2.96 2.42
CA PHE A 41 15.73 -2.45 3.78
C PHE A 41 14.65 -3.15 4.61
N LEU A 42 13.49 -3.38 3.99
CA LEU A 42 12.38 -4.15 4.53
C LEU A 42 11.59 -4.77 3.38
N THR A 43 11.21 -6.04 3.49
CA THR A 43 10.19 -6.61 2.62
C THR A 43 8.82 -6.37 3.22
N HIS A 44 8.12 -5.42 2.61
CA HIS A 44 6.86 -4.89 3.10
C HIS A 44 5.71 -5.04 2.09
N ALA A 45 5.94 -5.69 0.96
CA ALA A 45 4.89 -6.19 0.08
C ALA A 45 4.03 -7.27 0.79
N LYS A 46 2.71 -7.18 0.66
CA LYS A 46 1.76 -8.18 1.18
C LYS A 46 0.88 -8.67 0.06
N PHE A 47 1.25 -9.81 -0.48
CA PHE A 47 0.51 -10.41 -1.59
C PHE A 47 0.66 -11.92 -1.59
N MET A 48 -0.19 -12.58 -2.37
CA MET A 48 -0.08 -14.00 -2.69
C MET A 48 -0.57 -14.26 -4.11
N VAL A 49 -0.01 -15.28 -4.73
CA VAL A 49 -0.44 -15.77 -6.05
C VAL A 49 -1.01 -17.17 -5.89
N ILE A 50 -2.18 -17.42 -6.47
CA ILE A 50 -2.90 -18.70 -6.40
C ILE A 50 -2.99 -19.28 -7.81
N ASP A 51 -2.45 -20.50 -7.97
CA ASP A 51 -2.44 -21.27 -9.22
C ASP A 51 -1.87 -20.56 -10.47
N GLY A 52 -1.19 -19.42 -10.28
CA GLY A 52 -0.77 -18.53 -11.37
C GLY A 52 -1.95 -17.90 -12.14
N LYS A 53 -3.14 -17.86 -11.55
CA LYS A 53 -4.38 -17.36 -12.18
C LYS A 53 -4.98 -16.15 -11.51
N GLU A 54 -4.74 -16.00 -10.21
CA GLU A 54 -5.16 -14.83 -9.47
C GLU A 54 -4.10 -14.45 -8.44
N ALA A 55 -4.04 -13.17 -8.12
CA ALA A 55 -3.22 -12.64 -7.06
C ALA A 55 -4.07 -11.82 -6.09
N MET A 56 -3.78 -11.93 -4.80
CA MET A 56 -4.33 -11.01 -3.80
C MET A 56 -3.24 -10.01 -3.44
N VAL A 57 -3.52 -8.71 -3.55
CA VAL A 57 -2.61 -7.62 -3.15
C VAL A 57 -3.28 -6.83 -2.03
N LEU A 58 -2.54 -6.58 -0.95
CA LEU A 58 -3.06 -6.01 0.28
C LEU A 58 -2.34 -4.73 0.66
N THR A 59 -3.06 -3.81 1.29
CA THR A 59 -2.46 -2.68 2.00
C THR A 59 -1.84 -3.10 3.34
N GLY A 60 -2.21 -4.29 3.81
CA GLY A 60 -2.04 -4.73 5.19
C GLY A 60 -1.35 -6.06 5.40
N ASN A 61 -0.84 -6.25 6.62
CA ASN A 61 -0.18 -7.49 7.03
C ASN A 61 -1.20 -8.61 7.25
N PHE A 62 -0.84 -9.86 6.92
CA PHE A 62 -1.64 -11.06 7.24
C PHE A 62 -1.68 -11.32 8.76
N THR A 63 -2.44 -10.50 9.49
CA THR A 63 -2.50 -10.46 10.95
C THR A 63 -3.95 -10.35 11.43
N HIS A 64 -4.17 -10.61 12.71
CA HIS A 64 -5.48 -10.39 13.33
C HIS A 64 -5.95 -8.93 13.20
N SER A 65 -5.03 -7.95 13.26
CA SER A 65 -5.39 -6.53 13.15
C SER A 65 -5.98 -6.19 11.78
N PHE A 66 -5.48 -6.80 10.70
CA PHE A 66 -6.05 -6.66 9.36
C PHE A 66 -7.50 -7.15 9.28
N MET A 67 -7.82 -8.23 9.98
CA MET A 67 -9.16 -8.80 9.94
C MET A 67 -10.16 -8.10 10.86
N HIS A 68 -9.71 -7.39 11.89
CA HIS A 68 -10.58 -7.00 13.01
C HIS A 68 -10.39 -5.60 13.61
N LYS A 69 -9.34 -4.85 13.25
CA LYS A 69 -9.00 -3.59 13.94
C LYS A 69 -8.71 -2.42 13.03
N ASN A 70 -8.07 -2.66 11.89
CA ASN A 70 -7.60 -1.60 11.02
C ASN A 70 -8.54 -1.39 9.83
N ARG A 71 -8.57 -0.16 9.31
CA ARG A 71 -9.03 0.08 7.93
C ARG A 71 -7.91 -0.29 6.99
N GLU A 72 -8.12 -1.38 6.26
CA GLU A 72 -7.20 -1.93 5.26
C GLU A 72 -7.99 -2.44 4.07
N PHE A 73 -7.31 -2.58 2.93
CA PHE A 73 -7.91 -3.04 1.69
C PHE A 73 -7.14 -4.22 1.11
N GLY A 74 -7.86 -5.04 0.35
CA GLY A 74 -7.30 -6.09 -0.45
C GLY A 74 -8.02 -6.14 -1.80
N ILE A 75 -7.26 -6.38 -2.86
CA ILE A 75 -7.77 -6.56 -4.22
C ILE A 75 -7.43 -7.96 -4.72
N ILE A 76 -8.40 -8.61 -5.36
CA ILE A 76 -8.17 -9.81 -6.15
C ILE A 76 -7.92 -9.39 -7.60
N VAL A 77 -6.72 -9.67 -8.08
CA VAL A 77 -6.28 -9.41 -9.44
C VAL A 77 -6.44 -10.68 -10.25
N LYS A 78 -7.18 -10.60 -11.37
CA LYS A 78 -7.40 -11.70 -12.31
C LYS A 78 -6.89 -11.43 -13.72
N ASP A 79 -6.42 -10.21 -13.97
CA ASP A 79 -5.78 -9.88 -15.23
C ASP A 79 -4.49 -10.71 -15.39
N ALA A 80 -4.39 -11.46 -16.48
CA ALA A 80 -3.32 -12.44 -16.67
C ALA A 80 -1.93 -11.78 -16.73
N ALA A 81 -1.81 -10.57 -17.30
CA ALA A 81 -0.54 -9.87 -17.40
C ALA A 81 -0.09 -9.33 -16.03
N LYS A 82 -1.02 -8.84 -15.21
CA LYS A 82 -0.73 -8.43 -13.83
C LYS A 82 -0.37 -9.62 -12.95
N VAL A 83 -1.12 -10.72 -13.05
CA VAL A 83 -0.85 -11.94 -12.26
C VAL A 83 0.52 -12.52 -12.62
N GLU A 84 0.88 -12.59 -13.90
CA GLU A 84 2.19 -13.10 -14.30
C GLU A 84 3.32 -12.19 -13.82
N ALA A 85 3.16 -10.86 -13.86
CA ALA A 85 4.15 -9.92 -13.33
C ALA A 85 4.35 -10.09 -11.81
N ILE A 86 3.26 -10.18 -11.03
CA ILE A 86 3.32 -10.42 -9.58
C ILE A 86 3.97 -11.78 -9.27
N LYS A 87 3.68 -12.80 -10.07
CA LYS A 87 4.30 -14.13 -9.97
C LYS A 87 5.80 -14.09 -10.27
N GLU A 88 6.22 -13.40 -11.32
CA GLU A 88 7.64 -13.22 -11.65
C GLU A 88 8.38 -12.52 -10.51
N ILE A 89 7.80 -11.45 -9.96
CA ILE A 89 8.34 -10.72 -8.80
C ILE A 89 8.55 -11.69 -7.62
N PHE A 90 7.54 -12.49 -7.29
CA PHE A 90 7.65 -13.47 -6.20
C PHE A 90 8.77 -14.49 -6.44
N GLU A 91 8.85 -15.08 -7.62
CA GLU A 91 9.85 -16.12 -7.92
C GLU A 91 11.27 -15.54 -7.93
N LYS A 92 11.47 -14.32 -8.45
CA LYS A 92 12.77 -13.64 -8.38
C LYS A 92 13.17 -13.31 -6.95
N ASP A 93 12.26 -12.75 -6.16
CA ASP A 93 12.52 -12.47 -4.74
C ASP A 93 12.80 -13.79 -3.97
N TRP A 94 12.11 -14.88 -4.33
CA TRP A 94 12.27 -16.21 -3.73
C TRP A 94 13.64 -16.82 -4.03
N ASN A 95 14.12 -16.63 -5.25
CA ASN A 95 15.44 -17.08 -5.69
C ASN A 95 16.56 -16.09 -5.38
N ARG A 96 16.21 -14.89 -4.89
CA ARG A 96 17.14 -13.75 -4.69
C ARG A 96 17.84 -13.36 -5.99
N GLU A 97 17.08 -13.36 -7.06
CA GLU A 97 17.50 -12.86 -8.37
C GLU A 97 17.26 -11.36 -8.44
N THR A 98 18.22 -10.62 -8.99
CA THR A 98 18.08 -9.17 -9.18
C THR A 98 16.98 -8.88 -10.18
N LEU A 99 16.01 -8.05 -9.77
CA LEU A 99 14.96 -7.52 -10.62
C LEU A 99 15.29 -6.06 -10.90
N THR A 100 15.66 -5.74 -12.15
CA THR A 100 16.11 -4.40 -12.55
C THR A 100 15.02 -3.55 -13.16
N GLU A 101 13.94 -4.18 -13.65
CA GLU A 101 12.83 -3.51 -14.33
C GLU A 101 11.51 -4.21 -14.02
N ASN A 102 10.45 -3.42 -13.94
CA ASN A 102 9.08 -3.90 -13.79
C ASN A 102 8.36 -3.79 -15.14
N SER A 103 8.04 -4.95 -15.72
CA SER A 103 7.52 -5.04 -17.09
C SER A 103 6.05 -4.64 -17.23
N ASN A 104 5.32 -4.48 -16.11
CA ASN A 104 3.90 -4.16 -16.14
C ASN A 104 3.65 -2.71 -15.67
N PRO A 105 3.06 -1.83 -16.49
CA PRO A 105 2.84 -0.41 -16.14
C PRO A 105 1.85 -0.23 -14.98
N GLU A 106 0.98 -1.21 -14.74
CA GLU A 106 -0.06 -1.17 -13.72
C GLU A 106 0.35 -1.88 -12.42
N ILE A 107 1.52 -2.51 -12.38
CA ILE A 107 2.13 -2.95 -11.12
C ILE A 107 3.06 -1.85 -10.64
N VAL A 108 2.99 -1.48 -9.36
CA VAL A 108 3.90 -0.54 -8.72
C VAL A 108 4.86 -1.33 -7.85
N LEU A 109 6.17 -1.14 -8.01
CA LEU A 109 7.17 -1.98 -7.38
C LEU A 109 8.33 -1.15 -6.82
N SER A 110 8.40 -1.02 -5.50
CA SER A 110 9.58 -0.44 -4.84
C SER A 110 10.68 -1.49 -4.65
N PRO A 111 11.97 -1.10 -4.68
CA PRO A 111 12.50 0.24 -4.91
C PRO A 111 12.78 0.56 -6.39
N ILE A 112 12.04 -0.03 -7.33
CA ILE A 112 12.37 0.02 -8.77
C ILE A 112 11.69 1.20 -9.44
N ASP A 113 10.36 1.25 -9.38
CA ASP A 113 9.55 2.28 -10.03
C ASP A 113 8.44 2.83 -9.13
N GLY A 114 8.45 2.46 -7.83
CA GLY A 114 7.41 2.80 -6.88
C GLY A 114 7.17 4.31 -6.74
N ARG A 115 8.23 5.08 -6.51
CA ARG A 115 8.17 6.55 -6.47
C ARG A 115 7.64 7.12 -7.78
N GLU A 116 8.31 6.78 -8.89
CA GLU A 116 7.98 7.31 -10.22
C GLU A 116 6.49 7.09 -10.56
N LYS A 117 5.99 5.86 -10.38
CA LYS A 117 4.60 5.52 -10.70
C LYS A 117 3.59 6.20 -9.78
N ILE A 118 3.88 6.33 -8.48
CA ILE A 118 2.98 7.05 -7.57
C ILE A 118 2.94 8.54 -7.91
N ILE A 119 4.08 9.18 -8.15
CA ILE A 119 4.13 10.59 -8.56
C ILE A 119 3.43 10.81 -9.90
N ASN A 120 3.64 9.94 -10.88
CA ASN A 120 2.94 9.99 -12.17
C ASN A 120 1.42 9.83 -12.01
N LEU A 121 0.96 8.92 -11.14
CA LEU A 121 -0.45 8.73 -10.85
C LEU A 121 -1.07 9.99 -10.24
N LEU A 122 -0.43 10.59 -9.23
CA LEU A 122 -0.89 11.84 -8.63
C LEU A 122 -0.91 12.98 -9.65
N ASN A 123 0.11 13.08 -10.50
CA ASN A 123 0.19 14.07 -11.56
C ASN A 123 -0.88 13.91 -12.65
N SER A 124 -1.42 12.71 -12.82
CA SER A 124 -2.50 12.47 -13.80
C SER A 124 -3.85 13.06 -13.41
N ALA A 125 -4.04 13.45 -12.14
CA ALA A 125 -5.31 13.99 -11.66
C ALA A 125 -5.66 15.33 -12.30
N THR A 126 -6.93 15.45 -12.67
CA THR A 126 -7.51 16.66 -13.29
C THR A 126 -8.66 17.26 -12.49
N SER A 127 -9.25 16.52 -11.54
CA SER A 127 -10.43 16.94 -10.78
C SER A 127 -10.38 16.57 -9.30
N THR A 128 -10.05 15.31 -8.97
CA THR A 128 -10.06 14.83 -7.58
C THR A 128 -8.93 13.86 -7.28
N ILE A 129 -8.37 13.93 -6.07
CA ILE A 129 -7.47 12.93 -5.49
C ILE A 129 -8.01 12.57 -4.10
N ASP A 130 -8.43 11.32 -3.92
CA ASP A 130 -8.94 10.81 -2.65
C ASP A 130 -8.00 9.71 -2.12
N ILE A 131 -7.52 9.83 -0.88
CA ILE A 131 -6.43 9.00 -0.35
C ILE A 131 -6.78 8.45 1.03
N TRP A 132 -6.58 7.15 1.24
CA TRP A 132 -6.33 6.61 2.58
C TRP A 132 -4.85 6.33 2.73
N GLN A 133 -4.21 6.90 3.76
CA GLN A 133 -2.78 6.70 3.96
C GLN A 133 -2.44 6.67 5.46
N GLN A 134 -1.67 5.65 5.86
CA GLN A 134 -1.14 5.57 7.21
C GLN A 134 -0.09 6.66 7.48
N SER A 135 0.82 6.87 6.51
CA SER A 135 1.95 7.79 6.64
C SER A 135 2.14 8.64 5.38
N VAL A 136 2.09 9.97 5.54
CA VAL A 136 2.38 11.01 4.55
C VAL A 136 3.53 11.86 5.06
N GLN A 137 4.75 11.57 4.61
CA GLN A 137 5.99 12.19 5.09
C GLN A 137 7.02 12.41 3.97
N ASP A 138 6.71 12.02 2.74
CA ASP A 138 7.60 12.19 1.61
C ASP A 138 7.45 13.58 0.97
N ASP A 139 8.55 14.32 0.86
CA ASP A 139 8.56 15.71 0.38
C ASP A 139 8.03 15.82 -1.05
N GLU A 140 8.42 14.92 -1.96
CA GLU A 140 7.99 14.97 -3.36
C GLU A 140 6.49 14.68 -3.50
N VAL A 141 5.97 13.73 -2.71
CA VAL A 141 4.53 13.48 -2.65
C VAL A 141 3.78 14.71 -2.13
N ILE A 142 4.25 15.32 -1.04
CA ILE A 142 3.62 16.50 -0.44
C ILE A 142 3.63 17.68 -1.44
N GLU A 143 4.76 17.96 -2.09
CA GLU A 143 4.87 19.01 -3.09
C GLU A 143 3.99 18.75 -4.32
N THR A 144 3.88 17.49 -4.77
CA THR A 144 2.98 17.11 -5.87
C THR A 144 1.52 17.37 -5.51
N LEU A 145 1.10 17.00 -4.29
CA LEU A 145 -0.26 17.25 -3.81
C LEU A 145 -0.55 18.74 -3.65
N LYS A 146 0.42 19.54 -3.16
CA LYS A 146 0.32 21.01 -3.09
C LYS A 146 0.14 21.63 -4.47
N ALA A 147 0.92 21.18 -5.46
CA ALA A 147 0.78 21.63 -6.84
C ALA A 147 -0.61 21.31 -7.40
N LYS A 148 -1.15 20.11 -7.13
CA LYS A 148 -2.51 19.74 -7.54
C LYS A 148 -3.60 20.58 -6.91
N ILE A 149 -3.48 20.89 -5.62
CA ILE A 149 -4.39 21.85 -4.95
C ILE A 149 -4.33 23.22 -5.64
N ALA A 150 -3.12 23.71 -5.98
CA ALA A 150 -2.95 24.98 -6.67
C ALA A 150 -3.51 24.99 -8.10
N GLU A 151 -3.54 23.83 -8.77
CA GLU A 151 -4.19 23.61 -10.07
C GLU A 151 -5.74 23.55 -9.97
N GLY A 152 -6.30 23.56 -8.76
CA GLY A 152 -7.75 23.49 -8.52
C GLY A 152 -8.29 22.05 -8.39
N VAL A 153 -7.41 21.06 -8.30
CA VAL A 153 -7.80 19.67 -8.00
C VAL A 153 -8.21 19.56 -6.53
N THR A 154 -9.35 18.92 -6.27
CA THR A 154 -9.80 18.64 -4.90
C THR A 154 -8.99 17.49 -4.33
N VAL A 155 -8.19 17.74 -3.30
CA VAL A 155 -7.37 16.71 -2.63
C VAL A 155 -7.96 16.42 -1.25
N ARG A 156 -8.23 15.15 -0.96
CA ARG A 156 -8.77 14.66 0.31
C ARG A 156 -7.97 13.45 0.79
N ILE A 157 -7.46 13.51 2.02
CA ILE A 157 -6.58 12.49 2.61
C ILE A 157 -7.12 12.12 3.99
N ILE A 158 -7.46 10.86 4.16
CA ILE A 158 -7.83 10.26 5.44
C ILE A 158 -6.59 9.60 6.03
N ILE A 159 -6.17 10.08 7.20
CA ILE A 159 -5.03 9.57 7.97
C ILE A 159 -5.49 9.00 9.32
N PRO A 160 -4.68 8.17 10.01
CA PRO A 160 -4.96 7.84 11.40
C PRO A 160 -4.78 9.07 12.30
N SER A 161 -5.35 9.04 13.51
CA SER A 161 -5.11 10.06 14.55
C SER A 161 -3.62 10.42 14.69
N LEU A 162 -3.33 11.73 14.81
CA LEU A 162 -1.98 12.25 15.00
C LEU A 162 -1.37 11.78 16.33
N TYR A 163 -2.18 11.47 17.34
CA TYR A 163 -1.70 10.85 18.57
C TYR A 163 -1.03 9.49 18.29
N ARG A 164 -1.55 8.73 17.32
CA ARG A 164 -1.05 7.40 16.96
C ARG A 164 -0.02 7.43 15.82
N ALA A 165 0.02 8.49 15.03
CA ALA A 165 0.88 8.64 13.86
C ALA A 165 1.35 10.09 13.68
N SER A 166 2.07 10.62 14.66
CA SER A 166 2.50 12.03 14.70
C SER A 166 3.39 12.45 13.53
N GLY A 167 4.03 11.50 12.82
CA GLY A 167 4.80 11.76 11.62
C GLY A 167 4.02 12.46 10.50
N ASN A 168 2.68 12.37 10.51
CA ASN A 168 1.83 13.06 9.53
C ASN A 168 1.68 14.57 9.77
N SER A 169 2.19 15.10 10.90
CA SER A 169 1.97 16.51 11.29
C SER A 169 2.50 17.50 10.27
N THR A 170 3.63 17.20 9.61
CA THR A 170 4.20 18.04 8.55
C THR A 170 3.24 18.15 7.37
N ALA A 171 2.75 17.00 6.86
CA ALA A 171 1.80 16.99 5.75
C ALA A 171 0.50 17.74 6.09
N VAL A 172 -0.02 17.60 7.32
CA VAL A 172 -1.20 18.37 7.78
C VAL A 172 -0.91 19.87 7.76
N GLY A 173 0.26 20.29 8.27
CA GLY A 173 0.66 21.70 8.28
C GLY A 173 0.83 22.30 6.88
N GLU A 174 1.31 21.52 5.91
CA GLU A 174 1.56 22.00 4.56
C GLU A 174 0.34 21.95 3.62
N LEU A 175 -0.50 20.91 3.74
CA LEU A 175 -1.68 20.71 2.88
C LEU A 175 -2.97 21.28 3.50
N GLY A 176 -2.98 21.52 4.81
CA GLY A 176 -4.09 22.08 5.57
C GLY A 176 -5.18 21.07 5.94
N THR A 177 -5.95 21.40 6.98
CA THR A 177 -7.00 20.52 7.55
C THR A 177 -8.27 20.41 6.70
N ASN A 178 -8.38 21.23 5.65
CA ASN A 178 -9.38 21.04 4.60
C ASN A 178 -9.05 19.85 3.69
N SER A 179 -7.76 19.56 3.50
CA SER A 179 -7.29 18.50 2.59
C SER A 179 -6.96 17.22 3.35
N ILE A 180 -6.49 17.32 4.60
CA ILE A 180 -6.16 16.16 5.43
C ILE A 180 -7.05 16.12 6.66
N ARG A 181 -7.69 14.97 6.90
CA ARG A 181 -8.53 14.72 8.07
C ARG A 181 -8.21 13.39 8.72
N SER A 182 -8.49 13.29 10.02
CA SER A 182 -8.20 12.08 10.80
C SER A 182 -9.45 11.24 11.01
N LEU A 183 -9.33 9.93 10.81
CA LEU A 183 -10.30 8.96 11.33
C LEU A 183 -9.75 8.34 12.62
N LEU A 184 -10.53 8.42 13.71
CA LEU A 184 -10.10 7.96 15.04
C LEU A 184 -10.17 6.43 15.18
N ASP A 185 -11.26 5.85 14.68
CA ASP A 185 -11.52 4.41 14.70
C ASP A 185 -12.36 4.03 13.46
N PRO A 186 -12.00 2.97 12.73
CA PRO A 186 -10.80 2.13 12.90
C PRO A 186 -9.48 2.86 12.62
N TYR A 187 -8.36 2.32 13.09
CA TYR A 187 -7.03 2.84 12.75
C TYR A 187 -6.76 2.70 11.24
N ILE A 188 -6.39 3.79 10.58
CA ILE A 188 -6.02 3.77 9.16
C ILE A 188 -4.62 3.16 9.01
N HIS A 189 -4.57 1.93 8.47
CA HIS A 189 -3.33 1.29 8.00
C HIS A 189 -3.33 1.10 6.47
N ALA A 190 -4.39 1.52 5.79
CA ALA A 190 -4.50 1.52 4.34
C ALA A 190 -3.46 2.40 3.66
N LYS A 191 -3.13 2.04 2.41
CA LYS A 191 -2.41 2.87 1.44
C LYS A 191 -3.12 2.73 0.10
N LEU A 192 -3.96 3.70 -0.21
CA LEU A 192 -4.85 3.67 -1.35
C LEU A 192 -5.01 5.09 -1.90
N VAL A 193 -4.99 5.22 -3.23
CA VAL A 193 -5.23 6.48 -3.94
C VAL A 193 -6.33 6.27 -4.96
N ILE A 194 -7.28 7.19 -5.07
CA ILE A 194 -8.27 7.27 -6.14
C ILE A 194 -8.04 8.58 -6.90
N ILE A 195 -7.89 8.49 -8.22
CA ILE A 195 -7.73 9.62 -9.12
C ILE A 195 -9.00 9.79 -9.94
N ASP A 196 -9.57 11.00 -9.91
CA ASP A 196 -10.71 11.44 -10.73
C ASP A 196 -11.92 10.48 -10.72
N LYS A 197 -12.06 9.71 -9.63
CA LYS A 197 -13.04 8.62 -9.47
C LYS A 197 -12.95 7.51 -10.54
N LYS A 198 -11.85 7.45 -11.29
CA LYS A 198 -11.68 6.63 -12.52
C LYS A 198 -10.48 5.68 -12.50
N SER A 199 -9.54 5.89 -11.60
CA SER A 199 -8.38 5.00 -11.43
C SER A 199 -8.04 4.92 -9.97
N THR A 200 -7.54 3.77 -9.52
CA THR A 200 -7.09 3.60 -8.15
C THR A 200 -5.78 2.83 -8.07
N TYR A 201 -4.91 3.25 -7.15
CA TYR A 201 -3.78 2.47 -6.67
C TYR A 201 -4.15 1.83 -5.33
N ILE A 202 -3.87 0.52 -5.19
CA ILE A 202 -3.99 -0.23 -3.93
C ILE A 202 -2.70 -1.02 -3.72
N GLY A 203 -2.03 -0.83 -2.59
CA GLY A 203 -0.79 -1.53 -2.31
C GLY A 203 -0.19 -1.22 -0.95
N SER A 204 1.08 -1.58 -0.77
CA SER A 204 1.74 -1.53 0.53
C SER A 204 2.57 -0.25 0.77
N ASN A 205 2.68 0.65 -0.22
CA ASN A 205 3.52 1.85 -0.13
C ASN A 205 2.94 2.90 0.81
N ASN A 206 3.59 3.10 1.95
CA ASN A 206 3.45 4.36 2.68
C ASN A 206 4.06 5.50 1.85
N PHE A 207 3.58 6.72 2.03
CA PHE A 207 4.21 7.89 1.41
C PHE A 207 5.36 8.37 2.28
N THR A 208 6.40 7.55 2.36
CA THR A 208 7.68 7.85 2.99
C THR A 208 8.80 7.47 2.05
N ALA A 209 9.91 8.21 2.06
CA ALA A 209 11.05 7.92 1.18
C ALA A 209 11.56 6.47 1.32
N THR A 210 11.60 5.92 2.54
CA THR A 210 11.99 4.53 2.76
C THR A 210 11.04 3.54 2.08
N SER A 211 9.73 3.76 2.17
CA SER A 211 8.75 2.86 1.54
C SER A 211 8.80 2.96 0.00
N LEU A 212 9.01 4.17 -0.53
CA LEU A 212 9.06 4.39 -1.98
C LEU A 212 10.38 3.90 -2.62
N ASP A 213 11.53 4.09 -1.94
CA ASP A 213 12.86 3.97 -2.55
C ASP A 213 13.75 2.88 -1.96
N GLN A 214 13.37 2.22 -0.86
CA GLN A 214 14.26 1.26 -0.17
C GLN A 214 13.57 -0.06 0.19
N ASN A 215 12.29 -0.01 0.56
CA ASN A 215 11.51 -1.20 0.86
C ASN A 215 11.17 -1.95 -0.44
N ARG A 216 11.00 -3.27 -0.30
CA ARG A 216 10.27 -4.05 -1.28
C ARG A 216 8.78 -3.92 -1.00
N GLU A 217 8.11 -3.05 -1.75
CA GLU A 217 6.67 -2.81 -1.70
C GLU A 217 6.03 -3.21 -3.03
N LEU A 218 4.74 -3.55 -3.01
CA LEU A 218 3.99 -3.90 -4.21
C LEU A 218 2.59 -3.29 -4.14
N GLY A 219 2.12 -2.78 -5.27
CA GLY A 219 0.74 -2.35 -5.45
C GLY A 219 0.27 -2.50 -6.88
N VAL A 220 -1.03 -2.24 -7.08
CA VAL A 220 -1.72 -2.39 -8.36
C VAL A 220 -2.47 -1.12 -8.66
N ILE A 221 -2.35 -0.66 -9.90
CA ILE A 221 -3.21 0.35 -10.50
C ILE A 221 -4.30 -0.36 -11.31
N THR A 222 -5.54 0.10 -11.17
CA THR A 222 -6.69 -0.43 -11.91
C THR A 222 -7.74 0.64 -12.12
N ASP A 223 -8.49 0.52 -13.22
CA ASP A 223 -9.64 1.32 -13.58
C ASP A 223 -10.96 0.51 -13.51
N ASP A 224 -10.93 -0.64 -12.82
CA ASP A 224 -12.11 -1.50 -12.65
C ASP A 224 -13.29 -0.73 -12.03
N PRO A 225 -14.42 -0.59 -12.75
CA PRO A 225 -15.53 0.24 -12.33
C PRO A 225 -16.26 -0.31 -11.09
N GLU A 226 -16.27 -1.62 -10.86
CA GLU A 226 -16.92 -2.19 -9.67
C GLU A 226 -16.12 -1.86 -8.40
N ILE A 227 -14.80 -1.97 -8.51
CA ILE A 227 -13.87 -1.59 -7.43
C ILE A 227 -14.00 -0.09 -7.16
N LEU A 228 -13.92 0.74 -8.19
CA LEU A 228 -14.02 2.19 -8.06
C LEU A 228 -15.37 2.63 -7.48
N ASN A 229 -16.49 2.05 -7.90
CA ASN A 229 -17.79 2.38 -7.33
C ASN A 229 -17.85 2.11 -5.82
N THR A 230 -17.30 0.98 -5.39
CA THR A 230 -17.23 0.60 -3.98
C THR A 230 -16.35 1.56 -3.18
N LEU A 231 -15.16 1.86 -3.70
CA LEU A 231 -14.19 2.73 -3.03
C LEU A 231 -14.67 4.18 -2.96
N ASN A 232 -15.22 4.73 -4.05
CA ASN A 232 -15.78 6.08 -4.05
C ASN A 232 -16.90 6.21 -3.02
N MET A 233 -17.82 5.23 -2.94
CA MET A 233 -18.91 5.26 -1.96
C MET A 233 -18.37 5.23 -0.53
N LEU A 234 -17.43 4.33 -0.24
CA LEU A 234 -16.83 4.21 1.09
C LEU A 234 -16.05 5.47 1.47
N PHE A 235 -15.33 6.08 0.53
CA PHE A 235 -14.55 7.28 0.78
C PHE A 235 -15.45 8.42 1.25
N GLU A 236 -16.56 8.67 0.57
CA GLU A 236 -17.51 9.72 0.99
C GLU A 236 -18.07 9.44 2.39
N ILE A 237 -18.40 8.18 2.71
CA ILE A 237 -18.91 7.79 4.04
C ILE A 237 -17.88 8.05 5.13
N GLU A 238 -16.62 7.65 4.92
CA GLU A 238 -15.58 7.81 5.94
C GLU A 238 -15.09 9.25 6.04
N TRP A 239 -15.06 9.98 4.92
CA TRP A 239 -14.72 11.40 4.90
C TRP A 239 -15.64 12.21 5.81
N GLU A 240 -16.95 11.95 5.80
CA GLU A 240 -17.93 12.58 6.69
C GLU A 240 -17.78 12.20 8.17
N GLN A 241 -17.08 11.10 8.47
CA GLN A 241 -16.80 10.65 9.84
C GLN A 241 -15.47 11.18 10.37
N THR A 242 -14.63 11.76 9.51
CA THR A 242 -13.35 12.31 9.92
C THR A 242 -13.50 13.62 10.69
N ILE A 243 -12.47 13.93 11.48
CA ILE A 243 -12.35 15.16 12.26
C ILE A 243 -11.12 15.97 11.83
N ASP A 244 -11.01 17.19 12.34
CA ASP A 244 -9.77 17.96 12.22
C ASP A 244 -8.62 17.14 12.85
N PRO A 245 -7.48 16.95 12.16
CA PRO A 245 -6.37 16.18 12.69
C PRO A 245 -5.83 16.68 14.04
N TYR A 246 -5.96 17.96 14.35
CA TYR A 246 -5.49 18.50 15.64
C TYR A 246 -6.45 18.24 16.81
N ASP A 247 -7.67 17.78 16.53
CA ASP A 247 -8.64 17.35 17.54
C ASP A 247 -8.57 15.83 17.81
N SER A 248 -7.57 15.14 17.23
CA SER A 248 -7.46 13.67 17.23
C SER A 248 -6.68 13.00 18.36
#